data_AF-A0A9N9RYA6-F1
#
_entry.id   AF-A0A9N9RYA6-F1
#
_cell.length_a   1.000
_cell.length_b   1.000
_cell.length_c   1.000
_cell.angle_alpha   90.00
_cell.angle_beta   90.00
_cell.angle_gamma   90.00
#
_symmetry.space_group_name_H-M   'P 1'
#
loop_
_entity.id
_entity.type
_entity.pdbx_description
1 polymer ?
#
loop_
_entity_poly.entity_id
_entity_poly.type
_entity_poly.pdbx_seq_one_letter_code
_entity_poly.pdbx_strand_id
1 'polypeptide(L)'
;MTSHVQRVRILYKSILKLHRGLPVEIKELGNQYVRDEFKRHKNLKDTDDQIRVFMWEWTDYAINLAKQLSVQHIQQEKKVGKNLHEQELDKFNDEQIVQLNELYLASKGKESETVEDKKL
;
A
#
# COMPACT_ATOMS: atom_id res chain seq x y z
N MET A 1 7.43 0.66 29.47
CA MET A 1 7.43 0.08 28.11
C MET A 1 6.09 0.38 27.46
N THR A 2 6.05 0.76 26.18
CA THR A 2 4.77 0.93 25.46
C THR A 2 4.16 -0.44 25.16
N SER A 3 2.85 -0.62 25.36
CA SER A 3 2.15 -1.86 25.00
C SER A 3 2.04 -2.02 23.48
N HIS A 4 1.85 -3.24 22.98
CA HIS A 4 1.65 -3.46 21.55
C HIS A 4 0.43 -2.69 21.02
N VAL A 5 -0.69 -2.71 21.73
CA VAL A 5 -1.88 -1.94 21.39
C VAL A 5 -1.58 -0.45 21.26
N GLN A 6 -0.72 0.10 22.13
CA GLN A 6 -0.27 1.49 21.99
C GLN A 6 0.58 1.70 20.72
N ARG A 7 1.51 0.79 20.42
CA ARG A 7 2.33 0.87 19.18
C ARG A 7 1.49 0.80 17.92
N VAL A 8 0.52 -0.12 17.84
CA VAL A 8 -0.43 -0.24 16.72
C VAL A 8 -1.22 1.07 16.54
N ARG A 9 -1.75 1.63 17.64
CA ARG A 9 -2.51 2.89 17.60
C ARG A 9 -1.66 4.08 17.15
N ILE A 10 -0.40 4.14 17.60
CA ILE A 10 0.54 5.18 17.18
C ILE A 10 0.80 5.07 15.68
N LEU A 11 1.13 3.88 15.18
CA LEU A 11 1.39 3.64 13.77
C LEU A 11 0.18 4.02 12.90
N TYR A 12 -1.00 3.54 13.26
CA TYR A 12 -2.26 3.87 12.58
C TYR A 12 -2.48 5.39 12.48
N LYS A 13 -2.35 6.12 13.59
CA LYS A 13 -2.53 7.59 13.61
C LYS A 13 -1.45 8.31 12.81
N SER A 14 -0.20 7.84 12.87
CA SER A 14 0.92 8.41 12.12
C SER A 14 0.69 8.29 10.61
N ILE A 15 0.24 7.12 10.14
CA ILE A 15 -0.10 6.91 8.73
C ILE A 15 -1.22 7.86 8.27
N LEU A 16 -2.31 7.95 9.02
CA LEU A 16 -3.40 8.88 8.69
C LEU A 16 -2.98 10.35 8.72
N LYS A 17 -1.99 10.71 9.53
CA LYS A 17 -1.41 12.05 9.53
C LYS A 17 -0.58 12.28 8.27
N LEU A 18 0.24 11.31 7.85
CA LEU A 18 1.02 11.38 6.61
C LEU A 18 0.11 11.49 5.38
N HIS A 19 -1.02 10.77 5.35
CA HIS A 19 -1.99 10.85 4.26
C HIS A 19 -2.54 12.25 4.00
N ARG A 20 -2.46 13.17 4.98
CA ARG A 20 -2.86 14.57 4.78
C ARG A 20 -1.98 15.32 3.78
N GLY A 21 -0.75 14.85 3.55
CA GLY A 21 0.16 15.38 2.54
C GLY A 21 -0.06 14.82 1.13
N LEU A 22 -0.93 13.81 0.97
CA LEU A 22 -1.19 13.19 -0.33
C LEU A 22 -2.22 13.99 -1.16
N PRO A 23 -2.20 13.84 -2.50
CA PRO A 23 -3.30 14.27 -3.38
C PRO A 23 -4.64 13.69 -2.92
N VAL A 24 -5.73 14.41 -3.19
CA VAL A 24 -7.06 14.13 -2.59
C VAL A 24 -7.53 12.71 -2.91
N GLU A 25 -7.39 12.30 -4.17
CA GLU A 25 -7.85 11.02 -4.69
C GLU A 25 -7.09 9.86 -4.02
N ILE A 26 -5.75 9.98 -3.95
CA ILE A 26 -4.87 8.97 -3.33
C ILE A 26 -5.09 8.91 -1.81
N LYS A 27 -5.31 10.06 -1.16
CA LYS A 27 -5.60 10.15 0.27
C LYS A 27 -6.89 9.42 0.63
N GLU A 28 -7.95 9.59 -0.16
CA GLU A 28 -9.25 8.94 0.10
C GLU A 28 -9.15 7.43 -0.01
N LEU A 29 -8.57 6.94 -1.11
CA LEU A 29 -8.31 5.52 -1.32
C LEU A 29 -7.45 4.93 -0.19
N GLY A 30 -6.32 5.59 0.13
CA GLY A 30 -5.42 5.14 1.18
C GLY A 30 -6.05 5.14 2.57
N ASN A 31 -6.87 6.14 2.91
CA ASN A 31 -7.56 6.19 4.21
C ASN A 31 -8.55 5.05 4.39
N GLN A 32 -9.26 4.66 3.33
CA GLN A 32 -10.17 3.52 3.36
C GLN A 32 -9.37 2.23 3.54
N TYR A 33 -8.34 2.02 2.73
CA TYR A 33 -7.49 0.84 2.79
C TYR A 33 -6.83 0.64 4.18
N VAL A 34 -6.23 1.69 4.74
CA VAL A 34 -5.62 1.66 6.09
C VAL A 34 -6.63 1.27 7.17
N ARG A 35 -7.87 1.78 7.09
CA ARG A 35 -8.91 1.42 8.06
C ARG A 35 -9.25 -0.06 7.99
N ASP A 36 -9.42 -0.57 6.78
CA ASP A 36 -9.82 -1.95 6.56
C ASP A 36 -8.71 -2.93 6.98
N GLU A 37 -7.46 -2.65 6.62
CA GLU A 37 -6.32 -3.50 6.96
C GLU A 37 -6.08 -3.57 8.48
N PHE A 38 -6.07 -2.43 9.17
CA PHE A 38 -5.93 -2.43 10.63
C PHE A 38 -7.13 -3.06 11.34
N LYS A 39 -8.33 -3.00 10.74
CA LYS A 39 -9.52 -3.68 11.27
C LYS A 39 -9.40 -5.19 11.11
N ARG A 40 -8.95 -5.68 9.95
CA ARG A 40 -8.72 -7.11 9.67
C ARG A 40 -7.70 -7.72 10.63
N HIS A 41 -6.66 -6.97 10.99
CA HIS A 41 -5.58 -7.43 11.87
C HIS A 41 -5.81 -7.11 13.36
N LYS A 42 -6.95 -6.51 13.74
CA LYS A 42 -7.23 -6.05 15.11
C LYS A 42 -7.22 -7.16 16.17
N ASN A 43 -7.61 -8.38 15.80
CA ASN A 43 -7.81 -9.49 16.73
C ASN A 43 -6.60 -10.46 16.78
N LEU A 44 -5.55 -10.19 16.01
CA LEU A 44 -4.33 -10.97 16.07
C LEU A 44 -3.58 -10.66 17.37
N LYS A 45 -2.93 -11.68 17.92
CA LYS A 45 -2.16 -11.54 19.16
C LYS A 45 -0.74 -11.10 18.83
N ASP A 46 -0.13 -10.35 19.76
CA ASP A 46 1.27 -9.88 19.67
C ASP A 46 2.28 -11.01 19.38
N THR A 47 1.96 -12.24 19.79
CA THR A 47 2.77 -13.44 19.62
C THR A 47 2.72 -14.02 18.21
N ASP A 48 1.73 -13.64 17.41
CA ASP A 48 1.51 -14.22 16.09
C ASP A 48 2.53 -13.66 15.10
N ASP A 49 3.23 -14.52 14.36
CA ASP A 49 4.28 -14.09 13.42
C ASP A 49 3.73 -13.09 12.38
N GLN A 50 2.47 -13.27 12.00
CA GLN A 50 1.74 -12.38 11.11
C GLN A 50 1.64 -10.94 11.64
N ILE A 51 1.47 -10.72 12.95
CA ILE A 51 1.41 -9.36 13.48
C ILE A 51 2.78 -8.68 13.46
N ARG A 52 3.87 -9.44 13.59
CA ARG A 52 5.23 -8.90 13.51
C ARG A 52 5.54 -8.45 12.09
N VAL A 53 5.20 -9.27 11.10
CA VAL A 53 5.31 -8.93 9.68
C VAL A 53 4.43 -7.72 9.36
N PHE A 54 3.17 -7.73 9.79
CA PHE A 54 2.25 -6.61 9.62
C PHE A 54 2.85 -5.30 10.17
N MET A 55 3.31 -5.30 11.42
CA MET A 55 3.89 -4.10 12.03
C MET A 55 5.16 -3.63 11.33
N TRP A 56 5.98 -4.56 10.83
CA TRP A 56 7.18 -4.23 10.06
C TRP A 56 6.83 -3.54 8.74
N GLU A 57 6.02 -4.18 7.90
CA GLU A 57 5.64 -3.68 6.58
C GLU A 57 4.92 -2.32 6.67
N TRP A 58 4.00 -2.15 7.63
CA TRP A 58 3.29 -0.89 7.82
C TRP A 58 4.19 0.23 8.38
N THR A 59 5.23 -0.12 9.14
CA THR A 59 6.23 0.84 9.60
C THR A 59 7.12 1.28 8.44
N ASP A 60 7.59 0.34 7.60
CA ASP A 60 8.37 0.64 6.41
C ASP A 60 7.59 1.51 5.43
N TYR A 61 6.31 1.18 5.19
CA TYR A 61 5.39 2.01 4.42
C TYR A 61 5.34 3.46 4.95
N ALA A 62 5.14 3.64 6.25
CA ALA A 62 5.07 4.97 6.87
C ALA A 62 6.39 5.75 6.73
N ILE A 63 7.54 5.07 6.88
CA ILE A 63 8.87 5.68 6.71
C ILE A 63 9.07 6.12 5.26
N ASN A 64 8.75 5.26 4.29
CA ASN A 64 8.90 5.56 2.87
C ASN A 64 7.96 6.69 2.43
N LEU A 65 6.72 6.70 2.92
CA LEU A 65 5.78 7.78 2.66
C LEU A 65 6.28 9.11 3.25
N ALA A 66 6.78 9.12 4.48
CA ALA A 66 7.34 10.33 5.09
C ALA A 66 8.52 10.90 4.30
N LYS A 67 9.42 10.04 3.82
CA LYS A 67 10.54 10.44 2.94
C LYS A 67 10.02 11.08 1.66
N GLN A 68 9.08 10.44 0.97
CA GLN A 68 8.52 10.98 -0.27
C GLN A 68 7.85 12.34 -0.05
N LEU A 69 7.02 12.49 0.99
CA LEU A 69 6.35 13.75 1.30
C LEU A 69 7.35 14.87 1.67
N SER A 70 8.47 14.54 2.33
CA SER A 70 9.52 15.53 2.61
C SER A 70 10.20 16.01 1.32
N VAL A 71 10.46 15.12 0.36
CA VAL A 71 11.07 15.46 -0.93
C VAL A 71 10.10 16.26 -1.79
N GLN A 72 8.81 15.91 -1.82
CA GLN A 72 7.78 16.66 -2.52
C GLN A 72 7.69 18.11 -2.04
N HIS A 73 7.78 18.35 -0.74
CA HIS A 73 7.76 19.70 -0.20
C HIS A 73 8.94 20.54 -0.71
N ILE A 74 10.09 19.91 -0.94
CA ILE A 74 11.31 20.57 -1.44
C ILE A 74 11.24 20.78 -2.96
N GLN A 75 10.73 19.80 -3.71
CA GLN A 75 10.77 19.78 -5.18
C GLN A 75 9.48 20.31 -5.85
N GLN A 76 8.41 20.56 -5.08
CA GLN A 76 7.07 20.91 -5.56
C GLN A 76 6.46 19.92 -6.57
N GLU A 77 7.02 18.71 -6.65
CA GLU A 77 6.48 17.64 -7.49
C GLU A 77 5.31 16.94 -6.78
N LYS A 78 4.27 16.62 -7.55
CA LYS A 78 3.07 15.90 -7.06
C LYS A 78 3.18 14.37 -7.23
N LYS A 79 4.36 13.85 -7.60
CA LYS A 79 4.55 12.42 -7.85
C LYS A 79 4.77 11.67 -6.53
N VAL A 80 3.85 10.76 -6.22
CA VAL A 80 3.93 9.83 -5.08
C VAL A 80 4.23 8.44 -5.64
N GLY A 81 5.06 7.67 -4.94
CA GLY A 81 5.39 6.29 -5.30
C GLY A 81 6.79 6.10 -5.86
N LYS A 82 7.15 4.83 -6.05
CA LYS A 82 8.37 4.36 -6.70
C LYS A 82 7.99 3.47 -7.88
N ASN A 83 8.87 3.34 -8.87
CA ASN A 83 8.69 2.34 -9.91
C ASN A 83 8.78 0.94 -9.29
N LEU A 84 7.94 0.04 -9.76
CA LEU A 84 7.98 -1.38 -9.38
C LEU A 84 9.18 -2.03 -10.09
N HIS A 85 10.06 -2.67 -9.33
CA HIS A 85 11.17 -3.43 -9.92
C HIS A 85 10.68 -4.80 -10.40
N GLU A 86 11.29 -5.35 -11.44
CA GLU A 86 10.92 -6.65 -12.01
C GLU A 86 10.99 -7.77 -10.97
N GLN A 87 11.99 -7.75 -10.09
CA GLN A 87 12.13 -8.69 -8.98
C GLN A 87 10.99 -8.60 -7.93
N GLU A 88 10.24 -7.51 -7.88
CA GLU A 88 9.08 -7.39 -7.01
C GLU A 88 7.86 -8.12 -7.62
N LEU A 89 7.81 -8.36 -8.93
CA LEU A 89 6.75 -9.13 -9.60
C LEU A 89 6.78 -10.61 -9.20
N ASP A 90 7.96 -11.17 -8.91
CA ASP A 90 8.11 -12.56 -8.45
C ASP A 90 7.39 -12.85 -7.12
N LYS A 91 6.98 -11.81 -6.39
CA LYS A 91 6.24 -11.91 -5.12
C LYS A 91 4.73 -11.98 -5.31
N PHE A 92 4.24 -11.74 -6.53
CA PHE A 92 2.82 -11.69 -6.84
C PHE A 92 2.38 -13.07 -7.30
N ASN A 93 1.15 -13.45 -6.95
CA ASN A 93 0.52 -14.62 -7.55
C ASN A 93 -0.04 -14.29 -8.95
N ASP A 94 -0.41 -15.32 -9.70
CA ASP A 94 -0.89 -15.18 -11.07
C ASP A 94 -2.08 -14.23 -11.19
N GLU A 95 -3.04 -14.29 -10.25
CA GLU A 95 -4.20 -13.41 -10.24
C GLU A 95 -3.81 -11.93 -10.01
N GLN A 96 -2.86 -11.68 -9.10
CA GLN A 96 -2.36 -10.34 -8.81
C GLN A 96 -1.57 -9.77 -9.99
N ILE A 97 -0.83 -10.61 -10.74
CA ILE A 97 -0.15 -10.20 -11.96
C ILE A 97 -1.16 -9.79 -13.04
N VAL A 98 -2.23 -10.56 -13.23
CA VAL A 98 -3.30 -10.23 -14.17
C VAL A 98 -3.95 -8.90 -13.79
N GLN A 99 -4.35 -8.73 -12.53
CA GLN A 99 -4.95 -7.47 -12.04
C GLN A 99 -4.02 -6.27 -12.23
N LEU A 100 -2.72 -6.44 -11.98
CA LEU A 100 -1.74 -5.38 -12.19
C LEU A 100 -1.62 -5.01 -13.68
N ASN A 101 -1.68 -5.99 -14.57
CA ASN A 101 -1.68 -5.76 -16.01
C ASN A 101 -2.94 -5.03 -16.49
N GLU A 102 -4.12 -5.46 -16.02
CA GLU A 102 -5.40 -4.80 -16.31
C GLU A 102 -5.39 -3.34 -15.86
N LEU A 103 -4.88 -3.08 -14.65
CA LEU A 103 -4.71 -1.72 -14.12
C LEU A 103 -3.76 -0.90 -15.00
N TYR A 104 -2.66 -1.48 -15.47
CA TYR A 104 -1.72 -0.82 -16.37
C TYR A 104 -2.39 -0.44 -17.70
N LEU A 105 -3.12 -1.35 -18.34
CA LEU A 105 -3.83 -1.09 -19.59
C LEU A 105 -4.89 0.01 -19.41
N ALA A 106 -5.68 -0.07 -18.35
CA ALA A 106 -6.68 0.94 -18.00
C ALA A 106 -6.04 2.34 -17.82
N SER A 107 -4.88 2.41 -17.16
CA SER A 107 -4.14 3.67 -16.98
C SER A 107 -3.62 4.29 -18.29
N LYS A 108 -3.46 3.46 -19.34
CA LYS A 108 -3.07 3.88 -20.70
C LYS A 108 -4.26 4.16 -21.60
N GLY A 109 -5.49 4.00 -21.11
CA GLY A 109 -6.71 4.11 -21.91
C GLY A 109 -6.87 2.99 -22.94
N LYS A 110 -6.26 1.82 -22.69
CA LYS A 110 -6.44 0.61 -23.49
C LYS A 110 -7.34 -0.35 -22.73
N GLU A 111 -8.38 -0.86 -23.38
CA GLU A 111 -9.19 -1.96 -22.82
C GLU A 111 -8.39 -3.27 -22.87
N SER A 112 -8.59 -4.14 -21.89
CA SER A 112 -8.03 -5.48 -21.90
C SER A 112 -8.68 -6.27 -23.04
N GLU A 113 -7.89 -6.67 -24.03
CA GLU A 113 -8.31 -7.76 -24.93
C GLU A 113 -8.46 -9.00 -24.05
N THR A 114 -9.71 -9.39 -23.82
CA THR A 114 -10.05 -10.63 -23.12
C THR A 114 -9.44 -11.74 -23.94
N VAL A 115 -8.38 -12.39 -23.42
CA VAL A 115 -7.86 -13.61 -24.03
C VAL A 115 -8.90 -14.68 -23.76
N GLU A 116 -9.87 -14.79 -24.66
CA GLU A 116 -10.75 -15.94 -24.74
C GLU A 116 -9.87 -17.19 -24.81
N ASP A 117 -10.03 -18.06 -23.82
CA ASP A 117 -9.48 -19.40 -23.78
C ASP A 117 -9.65 -20.07 -25.15
N LYS A 118 -8.57 -20.13 -25.94
CA LYS A 118 -8.46 -21.09 -27.03
C LYS A 118 -8.30 -22.46 -26.39
N LYS A 119 -9.44 -23.02 -26.03
CA LYS A 119 -9.65 -24.43 -25.74
C LYS A 119 -9.14 -25.24 -26.94
N LEU A 120 -7.96 -25.84 -26.80
CA LEU A 120 -7.53 -26.97 -27.63
C LEU A 120 -8.05 -28.26 -27.01
#